data_AF-A0A662Q7K7-F1
#
_entry.id   AF-A0A662Q7K7-F1
#
_cell.length_a   1.000
_cell.length_b   1.000
_cell.length_c   1.000
_cell.angle_alpha   90.00
_cell.angle_beta   90.00
_cell.angle_gamma   90.00
#
_symmetry.space_group_name_H-M   'P 1'
#
loop_
_entity.id
_entity.type
_entity.pdbx_description
1 polymer ?
#
loop_
_entity_poly.entity_id
_entity_poly.type
_entity_poly.pdbx_seq_one_letter_code
_entity_poly.pdbx_strand_id
1 'polypeptide(L)'
;HLTGQIANWGPIYLDFYRMVATNSWTSVDIWARIGDYIPYRWRKPVEESTAGQPEGAVYLAPLNPVIPEEWQLEIKRRYEEMKELIFEPFSVEGNLGEPIRDQNGEVRIKEGERADHDMLWNMDWLVEYIEEPLPR
;
A
#
# COMPACT_ATOMS: atom_id res chain seq x y z
N HIS A 1 -14.24 6.12 -13.78
CA HIS A 1 -13.34 5.73 -12.67
C HIS A 1 -12.03 6.51 -12.82
N LEU A 2 -11.39 6.89 -11.71
CA LEU A 2 -10.13 7.65 -11.71
C LEU A 2 -8.92 6.71 -11.90
N THR A 3 -8.93 5.58 -11.20
CA THR A 3 -8.02 4.44 -11.34
C THR A 3 -8.72 3.24 -10.66
N GLY A 4 -7.99 2.17 -10.37
CA GLY A 4 -8.43 1.05 -9.55
C GLY A 4 -7.24 0.36 -8.88
N GLN A 5 -7.47 -0.22 -7.71
CA GLN A 5 -6.51 -1.11 -7.07
C GLN A 5 -6.68 -2.51 -7.67
N ILE A 6 -5.64 -3.01 -8.32
CA ILE A 6 -5.64 -4.36 -8.89
C ILE A 6 -4.97 -5.31 -7.90
N ALA A 7 -5.72 -6.34 -7.48
CA ALA A 7 -5.20 -7.49 -6.75
C ALA A 7 -4.88 -8.62 -7.74
N ASN A 8 -3.59 -8.79 -8.03
CA ASN A 8 -3.07 -9.83 -8.90
C ASN A 8 -2.62 -11.05 -8.09
N TRP A 9 -3.50 -12.03 -7.97
CA TRP A 9 -3.21 -13.28 -7.25
C TRP A 9 -2.27 -14.23 -8.02
N GLY A 10 -2.02 -13.97 -9.32
CA GLY A 10 -1.24 -14.85 -10.19
C GLY A 10 0.15 -15.21 -9.65
N PRO A 11 0.98 -14.23 -9.23
CA PRO A 11 2.30 -14.49 -8.67
C PRO A 11 2.26 -15.32 -7.38
N ILE A 12 1.28 -15.09 -6.50
CA ILE A 12 1.10 -15.84 -5.26
C ILE A 12 0.73 -17.30 -5.57
N TYR A 13 -0.22 -17.52 -6.48
CA TYR A 13 -0.60 -18.86 -6.89
C TYR A 13 0.54 -19.63 -7.58
N LEU A 14 1.34 -18.94 -8.39
CA LEU A 14 2.53 -19.54 -9.00
C LEU A 14 3.55 -19.97 -7.95
N ASP A 15 3.72 -19.19 -6.87
CA ASP A 15 4.61 -19.54 -5.78
C ASP A 15 4.13 -20.79 -5.02
N PHE A 16 2.82 -20.89 -4.78
CA PHE A 16 2.21 -22.09 -4.20
C PHE A 16 2.40 -23.32 -5.10
N TYR A 17 2.14 -23.17 -6.40
CA TYR A 17 2.35 -24.25 -7.37
C TYR A 17 3.81 -24.72 -7.37
N ARG A 18 4.76 -23.77 -7.37
CA ARG A 18 6.19 -24.07 -7.28
C ARG A 18 6.50 -24.88 -6.03
N MET A 19 6.07 -24.44 -4.86
CA MET A 19 6.34 -25.13 -3.59
C MET A 19 5.79 -26.56 -3.56
N VAL A 20 4.59 -26.78 -4.11
CA VAL A 20 4.00 -28.12 -4.22
C VAL A 20 4.79 -28.98 -5.22
N ALA A 21 5.10 -28.44 -6.41
CA ALA A 21 5.81 -29.16 -7.46
C ALA A 21 7.23 -29.57 -7.05
N THR A 22 7.89 -28.77 -6.20
CA THR A 22 9.24 -29.06 -5.68
C THR A 22 9.22 -29.78 -4.33
N ASN A 23 8.05 -30.18 -3.83
CA ASN A 23 7.86 -30.79 -2.51
C ASN A 23 8.51 -29.98 -1.37
N SER A 24 8.45 -28.65 -1.48
CA SER A 24 9.02 -27.68 -0.53
C SER A 24 7.94 -26.83 0.14
N TRP A 25 6.70 -27.34 0.18
CA TRP A 25 5.57 -26.65 0.80
C TRP A 25 5.81 -26.40 2.28
N THR A 26 5.50 -25.17 2.71
CA THR A 26 5.45 -24.75 4.11
C THR A 26 4.23 -23.87 4.34
N SER A 27 3.76 -23.81 5.58
CA SER A 27 2.80 -22.78 5.98
C SER A 27 3.43 -21.40 5.79
N VAL A 28 2.66 -20.46 5.23
CA VAL A 28 3.09 -19.09 4.97
C VAL A 28 2.00 -18.12 5.41
N ASP A 29 2.42 -16.91 5.78
CA ASP A 29 1.57 -15.76 6.02
C ASP A 29 1.99 -14.68 5.01
N ILE A 30 1.06 -14.23 4.17
CA ILE A 30 1.34 -13.34 3.04
C ILE A 30 0.48 -12.09 3.17
N TRP A 31 1.14 -10.97 3.44
CA TRP A 31 0.59 -9.63 3.31
C TRP A 31 1.34 -8.90 2.18
N ALA A 32 0.76 -8.93 0.98
CA ALA A 32 1.38 -8.34 -0.19
C ALA A 32 1.11 -6.83 -0.29
N ARG A 33 2.17 -6.06 -0.52
CA ARG A 33 2.16 -4.61 -0.74
C ARG A 33 2.52 -4.27 -2.19
N ILE A 34 2.40 -2.99 -2.53
CA ILE A 34 3.01 -2.46 -3.76
C ILE A 34 4.52 -2.74 -3.70
N GLY A 35 5.06 -3.30 -4.78
CA GLY A 35 6.46 -3.73 -4.82
C GLY A 35 6.70 -5.17 -4.33
N ASP A 36 5.70 -5.89 -3.84
CA ASP A 36 5.85 -7.33 -3.58
C ASP A 36 5.62 -8.15 -4.86
N TYR A 37 6.28 -9.30 -4.97
CA TYR A 37 6.22 -10.19 -6.14
C TYR A 37 6.72 -9.56 -7.46
N ILE A 38 7.67 -8.62 -7.37
CA ILE A 38 8.43 -8.10 -8.53
C ILE A 38 9.92 -8.46 -8.40
N PRO A 39 10.67 -8.54 -9.52
CA PRO A 39 12.10 -8.91 -9.48
C PRO A 39 12.99 -7.91 -8.73
N TYR A 40 12.65 -6.61 -8.77
CA TYR A 40 13.39 -5.54 -8.11
C TYR A 40 12.44 -4.47 -7.62
N ARG A 41 12.64 -3.98 -6.39
CA ARG A 41 11.77 -2.99 -5.73
C ARG A 41 12.23 -1.54 -5.86
N TRP A 42 13.28 -1.30 -6.65
CA TRP A 42 13.91 0.01 -6.70
C TRP A 42 12.94 1.09 -7.17
N ARG A 43 12.89 2.19 -6.42
CA ARG A 43 12.09 3.36 -6.75
C ARG A 43 12.56 3.93 -8.08
N LYS A 44 11.63 4.10 -9.01
CA LYS A 44 11.91 4.79 -10.27
C LYS A 44 11.70 6.30 -10.13
N PRO A 45 12.36 7.13 -10.96
CA PRO A 45 11.95 8.52 -11.15
C PRO A 45 10.48 8.61 -11.55
N VAL A 46 9.82 9.73 -11.22
CA VAL A 46 8.38 9.91 -11.46
C VAL A 46 8.02 9.74 -12.94
N GLU A 47 8.91 10.18 -13.82
CA GLU A 47 8.81 10.11 -15.28
C GLU A 47 8.82 8.67 -15.79
N GLU A 48 9.48 7.76 -15.06
CA GLU A 48 9.61 6.34 -15.37
C GLU A 48 8.72 5.45 -14.49
N SER A 49 7.83 6.03 -13.70
CA SER A 49 7.00 5.27 -12.77
C SER A 49 6.17 4.20 -13.48
N THR A 50 6.04 3.04 -12.84
CA THR A 50 5.19 1.92 -13.30
C THR A 50 3.76 2.01 -12.78
N ALA A 51 3.37 3.09 -12.09
CA ALA A 51 1.98 3.30 -11.69
C ALA A 51 1.05 3.24 -12.91
N GLY A 52 0.04 2.37 -12.88
CA GLY A 52 -0.85 2.14 -14.02
C GLY A 52 -0.42 0.99 -14.93
N GLN A 53 0.71 0.33 -14.67
CA GLN A 53 1.22 -0.82 -15.41
C GLN A 53 1.10 -2.12 -14.60
N PRO A 54 0.83 -3.27 -15.24
CA PRO A 54 0.79 -4.55 -14.54
C PRO A 54 2.11 -4.95 -13.91
N GLU A 55 2.13 -5.14 -12.59
CA GLU A 55 3.27 -5.68 -11.86
C GLU A 55 2.86 -6.25 -10.49
N GLY A 56 3.68 -7.14 -9.95
CA GLY A 56 3.54 -7.61 -8.57
C GLY A 56 2.17 -8.22 -8.23
N ALA A 57 1.89 -8.28 -6.94
CA ALA A 57 0.61 -8.76 -6.42
C ALA A 57 -0.43 -7.64 -6.23
N VAL A 58 0.01 -6.40 -6.04
CA VAL A 58 -0.85 -5.22 -5.89
C VAL A 58 -0.27 -4.08 -6.74
N TYR A 59 -1.09 -3.51 -7.62
CA TYR A 59 -0.70 -2.37 -8.47
C TYR A 59 -1.91 -1.51 -8.84
N LEU A 60 -1.65 -0.33 -9.42
CA LEU A 60 -2.70 0.57 -9.89
C LEU A 60 -3.09 0.27 -11.35
N ALA A 61 -4.39 0.29 -11.64
CA ALA A 61 -4.89 0.38 -13.01
C ALA A 61 -4.48 1.73 -13.65
N PRO A 62 -4.52 1.87 -14.99
CA PRO A 62 -4.17 3.12 -15.66
C PRO A 62 -4.87 4.34 -15.05
N LEU A 63 -4.12 5.42 -14.88
CA LEU A 63 -4.66 6.68 -14.38
C LEU A 63 -5.53 7.32 -15.46
N ASN A 64 -6.72 7.80 -15.07
CA ASN A 64 -7.62 8.50 -15.98
C ASN A 64 -7.02 9.88 -16.36
N PRO A 65 -6.93 10.24 -17.66
CA PRO A 65 -6.42 11.53 -18.09
C PRO A 65 -7.17 12.76 -17.55
N VAL A 66 -8.38 12.59 -17.02
CA VAL A 66 -9.15 13.67 -16.38
C VAL A 66 -8.50 14.15 -15.06
N ILE A 67 -7.65 13.33 -14.44
CA ILE A 67 -6.90 13.71 -13.25
C ILE A 67 -5.90 14.81 -13.66
N PRO A 68 -5.87 15.98 -13.01
CA PRO A 68 -4.91 17.02 -13.35
C PRO A 68 -3.46 16.53 -13.22
N GLU A 69 -2.57 17.09 -14.04
CA GLU A 69 -1.18 16.62 -14.18
C GLU A 69 -0.43 16.57 -12.86
N GLU A 70 -0.57 17.61 -12.03
CA GLU A 70 0.04 17.70 -10.70
C GLU A 70 -0.32 16.49 -9.80
N TRP A 71 -1.57 16.03 -9.87
CA TRP A 71 -2.03 14.88 -9.08
C TRP A 71 -1.59 13.56 -9.67
N GLN A 72 -1.47 13.46 -11.00
CA GLN A 72 -0.88 12.27 -11.61
C GLN A 72 0.59 12.10 -11.21
N LEU A 73 1.34 13.20 -11.17
CA LEU A 73 2.74 13.20 -10.73
C LEU A 73 2.85 12.83 -9.26
N GLU A 74 1.99 13.37 -8.40
CA GLU A 74 1.97 13.00 -6.98
C GLU A 74 1.62 11.52 -6.76
N ILE A 75 0.61 10.99 -7.47
CA ILE A 75 0.26 9.56 -7.41
C ILE A 75 1.45 8.69 -7.81
N LYS A 76 2.11 9.01 -8.93
CA LYS A 76 3.30 8.29 -9.41
C LYS A 76 4.44 8.35 -8.39
N ARG A 77 4.69 9.52 -7.81
CA ARG A 77 5.72 9.69 -6.77
C ARG A 77 5.44 8.81 -5.56
N ARG A 78 4.22 8.86 -5.01
CA ARG A 78 3.84 8.05 -3.84
C ARG A 78 3.87 6.55 -4.14
N TYR A 79 3.43 6.15 -5.34
CA TYR A 79 3.48 4.77 -5.78
C TYR A 79 4.92 4.20 -5.77
N GLU A 80 5.88 4.95 -6.31
CA GLU A 80 7.28 4.54 -6.30
C GLU A 80 7.88 4.61 -4.88
N GLU A 81 7.53 5.61 -4.06
CA GLU A 81 7.97 5.70 -2.65
C GLU A 81 7.49 4.52 -1.78
N MET A 82 6.28 4.01 -2.03
CA MET A 82 5.75 2.83 -1.33
C MET A 82 6.55 1.55 -1.60
N LYS A 83 7.16 1.39 -2.78
CA LYS A 83 7.97 0.20 -3.08
C LYS A 83 9.20 0.05 -2.20
N GLU A 84 9.76 1.18 -1.76
CA GLU A 84 10.95 1.25 -0.90
C GLU A 84 10.61 1.60 0.56
N LEU A 85 9.32 1.62 0.93
CA LEU A 85 8.86 1.99 2.28
C LEU A 85 9.32 3.40 2.70
N ILE A 86 9.54 4.30 1.73
CA ILE A 86 9.85 5.71 2.00
C ILE A 86 8.57 6.42 2.46
N PHE A 87 7.44 6.03 1.88
CA PHE A 87 6.11 6.48 2.24
C PHE A 87 5.23 5.27 2.58
N GLU A 88 4.49 5.36 3.67
CA GLU A 88 3.46 4.41 4.07
C GLU A 88 2.21 5.19 4.48
N PRO A 89 0.98 4.70 4.20
CA PRO A 89 -0.23 5.45 4.54
C PRO A 89 -0.41 5.68 6.05
N PHE A 90 -0.09 4.69 6.87
CA PHE A 90 -0.23 4.73 8.33
C PHE A 90 1.09 5.10 9.01
N SER A 91 1.58 6.29 8.65
CA SER A 91 2.75 6.91 9.26
C SER A 91 2.60 8.44 9.28
N VAL A 92 3.49 9.12 10.00
CA VAL A 92 3.50 10.59 9.99
C VAL A 92 3.81 11.17 8.61
N GLU A 93 4.63 10.51 7.78
CA GLU A 93 4.84 10.93 6.38
C GLU A 93 3.55 10.79 5.54
N GLY A 94 2.71 9.82 5.89
CA GLY A 94 1.33 9.64 5.42
C GLY A 94 0.38 10.75 5.83
N ASN A 95 0.67 11.41 6.96
CA ASN A 95 -0.18 12.43 7.59
C ASN A 95 0.50 13.81 7.67
N LEU A 96 1.20 14.22 6.61
CA LEU A 96 1.82 15.56 6.49
C LEU A 96 2.80 15.94 7.61
N GLY A 97 3.42 14.95 8.25
CA GLY A 97 4.34 15.12 9.37
C GLY A 97 3.65 15.16 10.75
N GLU A 98 2.32 15.07 10.79
CA GLU A 98 1.55 15.13 12.03
C GLU A 98 1.24 13.73 12.58
N PRO A 99 1.14 13.57 13.92
CA PRO A 99 0.65 12.34 14.52
C PRO A 99 -0.75 11.97 14.02
N ILE A 100 -1.02 10.67 13.82
CA ILE A 100 -2.36 10.20 13.46
C ILE A 100 -3.17 10.04 14.74
N ARG A 101 -4.32 10.70 14.77
CA ARG A 101 -5.30 10.64 15.86
C ARG A 101 -6.54 9.86 15.43
N ASP A 102 -7.23 9.27 16.40
CA ASP A 102 -8.56 8.71 16.18
C ASP A 102 -9.68 9.77 16.24
N GLN A 103 -10.92 9.33 16.00
CA GLN A 103 -12.13 10.17 16.10
C GLN A 103 -12.34 10.84 17.47
N ASN A 104 -11.73 10.33 18.55
CA ASN A 104 -11.81 10.91 19.90
C ASN A 104 -10.64 11.87 20.19
N GLY A 105 -9.71 12.04 19.25
CA GLY A 105 -8.50 12.85 19.40
C GLY A 105 -7.33 12.14 20.10
N GLU A 106 -7.46 10.84 20.41
CA GLU A 106 -6.39 10.04 20.99
C GLU A 106 -5.30 9.80 19.94
N VAL A 107 -4.03 10.03 20.30
CA VAL A 107 -2.90 9.78 19.40
C VAL A 107 -2.69 8.27 19.28
N ARG A 108 -2.81 7.75 18.06
CA ARG A 108 -2.63 6.32 17.75
C ARG A 108 -1.26 6.03 17.14
N ILE A 109 -0.76 6.93 16.29
CA ILE A 109 0.58 6.82 15.69
C ILE A 109 1.28 8.15 15.91
N LYS A 110 2.37 8.14 16.69
CA LYS A 110 3.13 9.35 17.05
C LYS A 110 4.26 9.61 16.06
N GLU A 111 4.94 10.74 16.23
CA GLU A 111 6.14 11.08 15.46
C GLU A 111 7.23 9.99 15.57
N GLY A 112 7.80 9.61 14.43
CA GLY A 112 8.81 8.55 14.34
C GLY A 112 8.24 7.12 14.43
N GLU A 113 6.92 6.96 14.53
CA GLU A 113 6.25 5.67 14.53
C GLU A 113 5.56 5.40 13.18
N ARG A 114 5.51 4.12 12.81
CA ARG A 114 4.73 3.61 11.67
C ARG A 114 3.90 2.44 12.17
N ALA A 115 2.67 2.31 11.69
CA ALA A 115 1.85 1.15 12.02
C ALA A 115 2.54 -0.12 11.51
N ASP A 116 2.66 -1.11 12.37
CA ASP A 116 3.12 -2.43 12.00
C ASP A 116 1.96 -3.32 11.55
N HIS A 117 2.31 -4.55 11.17
CA HIS A 117 1.35 -5.57 10.76
C HIS A 117 0.22 -5.76 11.79
N ASP A 118 0.58 -5.92 13.06
CA ASP A 118 -0.37 -6.30 14.10
C ASP A 118 -1.31 -5.14 14.46
N MET A 119 -0.81 -3.91 14.46
CA MET A 119 -1.64 -2.71 14.63
C MET A 119 -2.66 -2.60 13.51
N LEU A 120 -2.26 -2.80 12.26
CA LEU A 120 -3.16 -2.71 11.11
C LEU A 120 -4.16 -3.87 11.07
N TRP A 121 -3.73 -5.09 11.40
CA TRP A 121 -4.58 -6.27 11.44
C TRP A 121 -5.70 -6.16 12.48
N ASN A 122 -5.39 -5.57 13.63
CA ASN A 122 -6.32 -5.41 14.75
C ASN A 122 -6.93 -4.01 14.84
N MET A 123 -6.86 -3.21 13.77
CA MET A 123 -7.31 -1.82 13.78
C MET A 123 -8.82 -1.75 14.07
N ASP A 124 -9.18 -1.19 15.22
CA ASP A 124 -10.53 -1.10 15.77
C ASP A 124 -10.96 0.36 16.04
N TRP A 125 -10.32 1.30 15.35
CA TRP A 125 -10.55 2.73 15.47
C TRP A 125 -10.55 3.37 14.08
N LEU A 126 -11.14 4.56 13.99
CA LEU A 126 -11.18 5.37 12.77
C LEU A 126 -10.39 6.64 13.01
N VAL A 127 -9.69 7.12 11.98
CA VAL A 127 -8.91 8.37 12.05
C VAL A 127 -9.82 9.58 12.27
N GLU A 128 -9.24 10.67 12.75
CA GLU A 128 -9.91 11.98 12.82
C GLU A 128 -10.56 12.38 11.48
N TYR A 129 -11.62 13.19 11.55
CA TYR A 129 -12.44 13.64 10.41
C TYR A 129 -13.32 12.58 9.73
N ILE A 130 -13.24 11.30 10.09
CA ILE A 130 -14.29 10.35 9.72
C ILE A 130 -15.54 10.68 10.57
N GLU A 131 -16.69 10.91 9.94
CA GLU A 131 -17.91 11.30 10.65
C GLU A 131 -18.69 10.09 11.19
N GLU A 132 -18.69 8.99 10.45
CA GLU A 132 -19.42 7.78 10.82
C GLU A 132 -18.63 7.00 11.88
N PRO A 133 -19.22 6.67 13.04
CA PRO A 133 -18.56 5.83 14.04
C PRO A 133 -18.53 4.38 13.55
N LEU A 134 -17.63 3.58 14.11
CA LEU A 134 -17.62 2.14 13.85
C LEU A 134 -18.97 1.49 14.22
N PRO A 135 -19.47 0.54 13.40
CA PRO A 135 -20.63 -0.27 13.76
C PRO A 135 -20.39 -0.96 15.11
N ARG A 136 -21.42 -0.97 15.96
CA ARG A 136 -21.42 -1.67 17.25
C ARG A 136 -21.85 -3.13 17.10
#